data_AF-A0AAN7EE30-F1
#
_entry.id   AF-A0AAN7EE30-F1
#
_cell.length_a   1.000
_cell.length_b   1.000
_cell.length_c   1.000
_cell.angle_alpha   90.00
_cell.angle_beta   90.00
_cell.angle_gamma   90.00
#
_symmetry.space_group_name_H-M   'P 1'
#
loop_
_entity.id
_entity.type
_entity.pdbx_description
1 polymer ?
#
loop_
_entity_poly.entity_id
_entity_poly.type
_entity_poly.pdbx_seq_one_letter_code
_entity_poly.pdbx_strand_id
1 'polypeptide(L)'
;MESQNNKNTGTVKFLCSYGGKILPRYTDGALRYAGGLTRVLAVDRSISFTELMVKLGEFCGSSVNLRCQLPTGDLETLISITSDEDLANVIEEYDRASSSSMNNRPLKIRAVLSPPKSLKQVSPPQTPPESLRNTPSYRFAPRTYSPPAGYSVGARNCYPYSRQVQEYPRVSKIYTH
;
A
#
# COMPACT_ATOMS: atom_id res chain seq x y z
N MET A 1 36.37 -29.98 30.73
CA MET A 1 36.45 -28.92 29.70
C MET A 1 35.02 -28.52 29.40
N GLU A 2 34.57 -27.46 30.05
CA GLU A 2 33.17 -27.03 30.01
C GLU A 2 32.90 -26.35 28.67
N SER A 3 31.97 -26.92 27.92
CA SER A 3 31.56 -26.47 26.60
C SER A 3 31.09 -25.01 26.65
N GLN A 4 31.65 -24.16 25.80
CA GLN A 4 31.11 -22.83 25.53
C GLN A 4 29.76 -22.97 24.82
N ASN A 5 28.69 -23.21 25.59
CA ASN A 5 27.32 -23.06 25.11
C ASN A 5 27.00 -21.57 25.15
N ASN A 6 27.49 -20.83 24.16
CA ASN A 6 27.15 -19.43 23.98
C ASN A 6 25.71 -19.37 23.48
N LYS A 7 24.74 -19.44 24.39
CA LYS A 7 23.36 -19.05 24.09
C LYS A 7 23.45 -17.62 23.55
N ASN A 8 23.21 -17.47 22.24
CA ASN A 8 23.14 -16.18 21.57
C ASN A 8 21.94 -15.38 22.12
N THR A 9 22.05 -14.86 23.35
CA THR A 9 21.08 -13.95 23.99
C THR A 9 21.27 -12.53 23.46
N GLY A 10 21.32 -12.41 22.13
CA GLY A 10 21.60 -11.16 21.43
C GLY A 10 20.33 -10.48 20.94
N THR A 11 20.39 -9.17 20.77
CA THR A 11 19.33 -8.40 20.11
C THR A 11 19.50 -8.49 18.59
N VAL A 12 18.43 -8.80 17.86
CA VAL A 12 18.40 -8.70 16.40
C VAL A 12 17.81 -7.35 15.97
N LYS A 13 18.34 -6.78 14.88
CA LYS A 13 17.94 -5.47 14.38
C LYS A 13 17.32 -5.59 12.99
N PHE A 14 16.08 -5.14 12.86
CA PHE A 14 15.38 -5.00 11.59
C PHE A 14 15.48 -3.56 11.09
N LEU A 15 15.94 -3.37 9.86
CA LEU A 15 15.86 -2.11 9.14
C LEU A 15 14.54 -2.11 8.35
N CYS A 16 13.48 -1.58 8.94
CA CYS A 16 12.12 -1.63 8.43
C CYS A 16 11.82 -0.44 7.52
N SER A 17 11.42 -0.71 6.28
CA SER A 17 10.90 0.30 5.33
C SER A 17 9.40 0.13 5.16
N TYR A 18 8.62 1.19 5.43
CA TYR A 18 7.15 1.15 5.44
C TYR A 18 6.53 2.49 5.01
N GLY A 19 5.26 2.46 4.59
CA GLY A 19 4.53 3.66 4.12
C GLY A 19 4.92 4.18 2.73
N GLY A 20 5.89 3.54 2.07
CA GLY A 20 6.31 3.81 0.69
C GLY A 20 5.88 2.72 -0.28
N LYS A 21 6.48 2.73 -1.48
CA LYS A 21 6.19 1.77 -2.55
C LYS A 21 7.48 1.24 -3.17
N ILE A 22 7.47 -0.02 -3.59
CA ILE A 22 8.53 -0.57 -4.42
C ILE A 22 8.18 -0.26 -5.88
N LEU A 23 9.08 0.41 -6.59
CA LEU A 23 8.88 0.84 -7.97
C LEU A 23 10.16 0.55 -8.79
N PRO A 24 10.04 0.22 -10.08
CA PRO A 24 11.20 0.13 -10.96
C PRO A 24 11.85 1.51 -11.11
N ARG A 25 13.17 1.52 -11.13
CA ARG A 25 13.96 2.72 -11.44
C ARG A 25 13.99 2.91 -12.97
N TYR A 26 13.86 4.16 -13.40
CA TYR A 26 13.77 4.49 -14.83
C TYR A 26 15.05 4.15 -15.61
N THR A 27 16.22 4.22 -14.97
CA THR A 27 17.52 4.10 -15.66
C THR A 27 17.88 2.65 -16.03
N ASP A 28 17.54 1.68 -15.18
CA ASP A 28 17.99 0.29 -15.32
C ASP A 28 16.91 -0.75 -15.00
N GLY A 29 15.68 -0.34 -14.71
CA GLY A 29 14.56 -1.23 -14.37
C GLY A 29 14.62 -1.85 -12.97
N ALA A 30 15.75 -1.74 -12.25
CA ALA A 30 15.91 -2.34 -10.93
C ALA A 30 14.95 -1.72 -9.91
N LEU A 31 14.42 -2.53 -8.99
CA LEU A 31 13.50 -2.04 -7.97
C LEU A 31 14.19 -1.12 -6.97
N ARG A 32 13.46 -0.09 -6.57
CA ARG A 32 13.80 0.81 -5.48
C ARG A 32 12.61 1.00 -4.55
N TYR A 33 12.89 1.26 -3.29
CA TYR A 33 11.89 1.74 -2.36
C TYR A 33 11.76 3.27 -2.51
N ALA A 34 10.55 3.75 -2.76
CA ALA A 34 10.26 5.16 -3.00
C ALA A 34 9.20 5.68 -2.02
N GLY A 35 9.50 6.82 -1.40
CA GLY A 35 8.68 7.39 -0.33
C GLY A 35 8.77 6.59 0.98
N GLY A 36 7.88 6.90 1.91
CA GLY A 36 7.77 6.20 3.20
C GLY A 36 8.86 6.56 4.21
N LEU A 37 9.04 5.67 5.19
CA LEU A 37 9.98 5.79 6.30
C LEU A 37 10.86 4.56 6.38
N THR A 38 12.12 4.76 6.78
CA THR A 38 13.05 3.69 7.13
C THR A 38 13.52 3.88 8.56
N ARG A 39 13.22 2.91 9.43
CA ARG A 39 13.54 2.96 10.87
C ARG A 39 14.07 1.62 11.34
N VAL A 40 14.83 1.62 12.45
CA VAL A 40 15.38 0.39 13.04
C VAL A 40 14.50 -0.06 14.19
N LEU A 41 14.05 -1.32 14.14
CA LEU A 41 13.41 -2.01 15.25
C LEU A 41 14.40 -3.03 15.82
N ALA A 42 14.69 -2.94 17.11
CA ALA A 42 15.54 -3.87 17.82
C ALA A 42 14.67 -4.77 18.70
N VAL A 43 14.80 -6.09 18.57
CA VAL A 43 14.03 -7.08 19.32
C VAL A 43 14.93 -8.18 19.84
N ASP A 44 14.45 -8.89 20.85
CA ASP A 44 15.14 -10.08 21.32
C ASP A 44 15.20 -11.16 20.22
N ARG A 45 16.30 -11.90 20.14
CA ARG A 45 16.48 -12.95 19.13
C ARG A 45 15.53 -14.13 19.31
N SER A 46 15.04 -14.37 20.53
CA SER A 46 14.07 -15.44 20.84
C SER A 46 12.61 -15.02 20.63
N ILE A 47 12.36 -13.84 20.06
CA ILE A 47 11.01 -13.35 19.80
C ILE A 47 10.24 -14.31 18.89
N SER A 48 9.01 -14.63 19.27
CA SER A 48 8.10 -15.39 18.39
C SER A 48 7.61 -14.54 17.22
N PHE A 49 7.24 -15.18 16.12
CA PHE A 49 6.64 -14.51 14.97
C PHE A 49 5.41 -13.69 15.38
N THR A 50 4.53 -14.26 16.22
CA THR A 50 3.34 -13.55 16.69
C THR A 50 3.68 -12.28 17.46
N GLU A 51 4.63 -12.33 18.40
CA GLU A 51 5.05 -11.16 19.17
C GLU A 51 5.74 -10.11 18.28
N LEU A 52 6.56 -10.56 17.32
CA LEU A 52 7.18 -9.68 16.33
C LEU A 52 6.12 -8.92 15.52
N MET A 53 5.06 -9.60 15.08
CA MET A 53 3.99 -8.97 14.31
C MET A 53 3.21 -7.94 15.13
N VAL A 54 2.99 -8.19 16.43
CA VAL A 54 2.38 -7.20 17.35
C VAL A 54 3.26 -5.95 17.46
N LYS A 55 4.56 -6.13 17.73
CA LYS A 55 5.52 -5.01 17.80
C LYS A 55 5.62 -4.23 16.50
N LEU A 56 5.59 -4.91 15.35
CA LEU A 56 5.58 -4.26 14.04
C LEU A 56 4.29 -3.47 13.81
N GLY A 57 3.14 -3.97 14.29
CA GLY A 57 1.87 -3.27 14.27
C GLY A 57 1.92 -1.94 15.04
N GLU A 58 2.40 -1.97 16.28
CA GLU A 58 2.60 -0.78 17.11
C GLU A 58 3.62 0.19 16.50
N PHE A 59 4.73 -0.34 15.99
CA PHE A 59 5.80 0.42 15.35
C PHE A 59 5.34 1.20 14.11
N CYS A 60 4.42 0.60 13.34
CA CYS A 60 3.85 1.23 12.14
C CYS A 60 2.57 2.03 12.40
N GLY A 61 1.90 1.80 13.54
CA GLY A 61 0.56 2.31 13.83
C GLY A 61 -0.57 1.56 13.10
N SER A 62 -0.29 0.40 12.51
CA SER A 62 -1.27 -0.41 11.77
C SER A 62 -0.74 -1.83 11.56
N SER A 63 -1.64 -2.82 11.39
CA SER A 63 -1.25 -4.18 10.98
C SER A 63 -0.49 -4.19 9.65
N VAL A 64 0.53 -5.04 9.55
CA VAL A 64 1.41 -5.14 8.38
C VAL A 64 1.70 -6.60 8.04
N ASN A 65 2.18 -6.85 6.82
CA ASN A 65 2.86 -8.08 6.42
C ASN A 65 4.37 -7.84 6.41
N LEU A 66 5.12 -8.81 6.92
CA LEU A 66 6.58 -8.76 6.98
C LEU A 66 7.20 -9.48 5.78
N ARG A 67 8.04 -8.77 5.02
CA ARG A 67 8.91 -9.35 4.01
C ARG A 67 10.35 -8.91 4.23
N CYS A 68 11.30 -9.80 4.06
CA CYS A 68 12.71 -9.54 4.31
C CYS A 68 13.57 -9.87 3.09
N GLN A 69 14.66 -9.14 2.93
CA GLN A 69 15.71 -9.52 1.99
C GLN A 69 16.60 -10.59 2.63
N LEU A 70 17.22 -11.42 1.80
CA LEU A 70 18.40 -12.18 2.22
C LEU A 70 19.63 -11.27 2.27
N PRO A 71 20.71 -11.65 2.98
CA PRO A 71 21.92 -10.81 3.11
C PRO A 71 22.51 -10.32 1.78
N THR A 72 22.43 -11.14 0.73
CA THR A 72 22.90 -10.84 -0.64
C THR A 72 21.77 -10.49 -1.62
N GLY A 73 20.52 -10.50 -1.15
CA GLY A 73 19.34 -10.24 -1.96
C GLY A 73 19.03 -8.76 -2.13
N ASP A 74 17.97 -8.49 -2.90
CA ASP A 74 17.49 -7.15 -3.19
C ASP A 74 15.96 -7.04 -3.03
N LEU A 75 15.34 -6.01 -3.63
CA LEU A 75 13.90 -5.79 -3.54
C LEU A 75 13.07 -6.72 -4.43
N GLU A 76 13.67 -7.40 -5.41
CA GLU A 76 13.02 -8.41 -6.24
C GLU A 76 12.94 -9.75 -5.49
N THR A 77 13.96 -10.06 -4.68
CA THR A 77 14.08 -11.35 -3.97
C THR A 77 13.53 -11.32 -2.54
N LEU A 78 12.46 -10.55 -2.29
CA LEU A 78 11.87 -10.45 -0.95
C LEU A 78 11.17 -11.74 -0.54
N ILE A 79 11.52 -12.27 0.64
CA ILE A 79 10.90 -13.46 1.23
C ILE A 79 9.84 -13.04 2.24
N SER A 80 8.67 -13.66 2.18
CA SER A 80 7.61 -13.43 3.17
C SER A 80 7.85 -14.26 4.41
N ILE A 81 7.74 -13.65 5.58
CA ILE A 81 7.87 -14.36 6.86
C ILE A 81 6.46 -14.59 7.39
N THR A 82 6.10 -15.85 7.60
CA THR A 82 4.76 -16.28 8.01
C THR A 82 4.73 -17.20 9.22
N SER A 83 5.90 -17.63 9.69
CA SER A 83 6.06 -18.58 10.78
C SER A 83 7.33 -18.31 11.58
N ASP A 84 7.43 -18.92 12.76
CA ASP A 84 8.66 -18.91 13.58
C ASP A 84 9.84 -19.59 12.87
N GLU A 85 9.58 -20.60 12.04
CA GLU A 85 10.60 -21.28 11.23
C GLU A 85 11.19 -20.32 10.19
N ASP A 86 10.34 -19.61 9.44
CA ASP A 86 10.79 -18.59 8.48
C ASP A 86 11.65 -17.52 9.16
N LEU A 87 11.22 -17.07 10.34
CA LEU A 87 11.93 -16.06 11.12
C LEU A 87 13.30 -16.57 11.57
N ALA A 88 13.37 -17.78 12.13
CA ALA A 88 14.62 -18.39 12.57
C ALA A 88 15.61 -18.54 11.40
N ASN A 89 15.13 -19.03 10.25
CA ASN A 89 15.94 -19.21 9.05
C ASN A 89 16.55 -17.88 8.56
N VAL A 90 15.75 -16.80 8.52
CA VAL A 90 16.26 -15.49 8.11
C VAL A 90 17.31 -14.98 9.09
N ILE A 91 17.07 -15.09 10.40
CA ILE A 91 18.03 -14.65 11.42
C ILE A 91 19.35 -15.44 11.32
N GLU A 92 19.30 -16.75 11.10
CA GLU A 92 20.49 -17.60 10.92
C GLU A 92 21.30 -17.22 9.68
N GLU A 93 20.64 -16.97 8.55
CA GLU A 93 21.29 -16.52 7.32
C GLU A 93 22.06 -15.21 7.52
N TYR A 94 21.47 -14.27 8.26
CA TYR A 94 22.13 -13.00 8.59
C TYR A 94 23.30 -13.17 9.57
N ASP A 95 23.21 -14.09 10.53
CA ASP A 95 24.32 -14.40 11.44
C ASP A 95 25.50 -15.02 10.69
N ARG A 96 25.24 -15.97 9.79
CA ARG A 96 26.25 -16.61 8.95
C ARG A 96 26.94 -15.58 8.05
N ALA A 97 26.18 -14.66 7.47
CA ALA A 97 26.70 -13.56 6.68
C ALA A 97 27.48 -12.54 7.52
N SER A 98 27.05 -12.26 8.75
CA SER A 98 27.76 -11.37 9.68
C SER A 98 29.13 -11.93 10.06
N SER A 99 29.19 -13.24 10.33
CA SER A 99 30.42 -13.95 10.70
C SER A 99 31.41 -14.04 9.55
N SER A 100 30.92 -14.17 8.32
CA SER A 100 31.73 -14.16 7.10
C SER A 100 32.22 -12.75 6.71
N SER A 101 31.71 -11.69 7.34
CA SER A 101 32.13 -10.33 7.07
C SER A 101 33.49 -10.04 7.70
N MET A 102 34.36 -9.34 6.97
CA MET A 102 35.74 -9.03 7.38
C MET A 102 35.88 -8.37 8.77
N ASN A 103 34.82 -7.69 9.24
CA ASN A 103 34.80 -6.99 10.52
C ASN A 103 33.91 -7.66 11.59
N ASN A 104 33.38 -8.87 11.33
CA ASN A 104 32.44 -9.61 12.18
C ASN A 104 31.36 -8.71 12.79
N ARG A 105 30.80 -7.79 11.99
CA ARG A 105 29.80 -6.83 12.46
C ARG A 105 28.41 -7.39 12.24
N PRO A 106 27.52 -7.30 13.24
CA PRO A 106 26.15 -7.78 13.11
C PRO A 106 25.42 -6.98 12.02
N LEU A 107 24.93 -7.69 11.02
CA LEU A 107 24.12 -7.16 9.94
C LEU A 107 22.69 -6.87 10.43
N LYS A 108 22.01 -5.95 9.75
CA LYS A 108 20.60 -5.63 10.01
C LYS A 108 19.74 -6.36 8.98
N ILE A 109 18.70 -7.04 9.43
CA ILE A 109 17.71 -7.68 8.55
C ILE A 109 16.95 -6.58 7.81
N ARG A 110 17.02 -6.57 6.48
CA ARG A 110 16.35 -5.53 5.68
C ARG A 110 14.91 -5.95 5.43
N ALA A 111 13.97 -5.23 6.04
CA ALA A 111 12.56 -5.56 5.99
C ALA A 111 11.74 -4.52 5.22
N VAL A 112 10.77 -4.98 4.44
CA VAL A 112 9.74 -4.17 3.81
C VAL A 112 8.40 -4.56 4.40
N LEU A 113 7.72 -3.58 4.99
CA LEU A 113 6.41 -3.77 5.59
C LEU A 113 5.35 -3.19 4.66
N SER A 114 4.31 -3.96 4.40
CA SER A 114 3.18 -3.55 3.56
C SER A 114 1.85 -3.81 4.26
N PRO A 115 0.80 -3.00 4.02
CA PRO A 115 -0.52 -3.29 4.54
C PRO A 115 -0.98 -4.70 4.15
N PRO A 116 -1.71 -5.41 5.02
CA PRO A 116 -2.31 -6.68 4.66
C PRO A 116 -3.28 -6.46 3.49
N LYS A 117 -3.34 -7.43 2.57
CA LYS A 117 -4.30 -7.39 1.46
C LYS A 117 -5.70 -7.48 2.09
N SER A 118 -6.50 -6.43 1.96
CA SER A 118 -7.92 -6.50 2.31
C SER A 118 -8.56 -7.55 1.40
N LEU A 119 -9.22 -8.54 2.00
CA LEU A 119 -10.11 -9.44 1.25
C LEU A 119 -11.13 -8.55 0.56
N LYS A 120 -11.19 -8.62 -0.78
CA LYS A 120 -12.19 -7.88 -1.56
C LYS A 120 -13.55 -8.18 -0.95
N GLN A 121 -14.19 -7.14 -0.45
CA GLN A 121 -15.55 -7.16 0.05
C GLN A 121 -16.42 -7.75 -1.08
N VAL A 122 -16.99 -8.93 -0.85
CA VAL A 122 -18.06 -9.45 -1.71
C VAL A 122 -19.18 -8.41 -1.61
N SER A 123 -19.44 -7.70 -2.70
CA SER A 123 -20.54 -6.74 -2.76
C SER A 123 -21.82 -7.38 -2.21
N PRO A 124 -22.64 -6.69 -1.40
CA PRO A 124 -23.93 -7.22 -1.00
C PRO A 124 -24.75 -7.57 -2.26
N PRO A 125 -25.48 -8.68 -2.29
CA PRO A 125 -26.36 -9.00 -3.42
C PRO A 125 -27.36 -7.84 -3.58
N GLN A 126 -27.43 -7.28 -4.78
CA GLN A 126 -28.47 -6.31 -5.15
C GLN A 126 -29.82 -7.00 -5.03
N THR A 127 -30.59 -6.68 -4.00
CA THR A 127 -32.02 -6.97 -3.96
C THR A 127 -32.70 -6.17 -5.07
N PRO A 128 -33.51 -6.79 -5.95
CA PRO A 128 -34.31 -6.05 -6.92
C PRO A 128 -35.33 -5.17 -6.16
N PRO A 129 -35.68 -3.97 -6.68
CA PRO A 129 -36.67 -3.12 -6.05
C PRO A 129 -38.04 -3.80 -6.12
N GLU A 130 -38.62 -4.10 -4.95
CA GLU A 130 -40.03 -4.48 -4.84
C GLU A 130 -40.93 -3.35 -5.34
N SER A 131 -41.99 -3.78 -6.01
CA SER A 131 -42.94 -3.03 -6.80
C SER A 131 -43.66 -1.90 -6.05
N LEU A 132 -43.92 -0.83 -6.80
CA LEU A 132 -44.74 0.32 -6.43
C LEU A 132 -46.07 -0.12 -5.80
N ARG A 133 -46.24 0.15 -4.50
CA ARG A 133 -47.49 -0.04 -3.77
C ARG A 133 -48.49 1.03 -4.22
N ASN A 134 -49.43 0.61 -5.06
CA ASN A 134 -50.63 1.35 -5.42
C ASN A 134 -51.38 1.83 -4.17
N THR A 135 -51.67 3.13 -4.10
CA THR A 135 -52.65 3.69 -3.16
C THR A 135 -53.64 4.52 -3.96
N PRO A 136 -54.95 4.21 -3.96
CA PRO A 136 -55.95 4.99 -4.68
C PRO A 136 -56.57 6.03 -3.74
N SER A 137 -56.32 7.32 -3.98
CA SER A 137 -57.10 8.39 -3.37
C SER A 137 -57.92 9.14 -4.42
N TYR A 138 -59.19 8.73 -4.48
CA TYR A 138 -60.39 9.51 -4.75
C TYR A 138 -60.22 10.98 -5.23
N ARG A 139 -60.85 11.21 -6.39
CA ARG A 139 -61.69 12.36 -6.79
C ARG A 139 -61.14 13.75 -6.47
N PHE A 140 -60.89 14.55 -7.50
CA PHE A 140 -61.85 15.53 -8.00
C PHE A 140 -61.29 16.12 -9.31
N ALA A 141 -62.00 15.92 -10.41
CA ALA A 141 -61.85 16.74 -11.60
C ALA A 141 -62.97 17.78 -11.61
N PRO A 142 -62.68 19.00 -12.09
CA PRO A 142 -63.61 19.60 -13.04
C PRO A 142 -62.94 19.75 -14.41
N ARG A 143 -63.60 19.20 -15.42
CA ARG A 143 -63.43 19.57 -16.82
C ARG A 143 -63.95 20.99 -17.04
N THR A 144 -63.37 21.66 -18.03
CA THR A 144 -63.92 22.60 -19.05
C THR A 144 -62.79 23.62 -19.33
N TYR A 145 -62.25 23.87 -20.52
CA TYR A 145 -62.74 23.95 -21.90
C TYR A 145 -61.65 23.51 -22.90
N SER A 146 -62.06 23.11 -24.12
CA SER A 146 -61.23 22.71 -25.27
C SER A 146 -60.49 23.88 -25.99
N PRO A 147 -59.47 23.60 -26.84
CA PRO A 147 -58.57 24.58 -27.49
C PRO A 147 -59.08 25.07 -28.88
N PRO A 148 -58.40 26.02 -29.57
CA PRO A 148 -57.52 25.57 -30.66
C PRO A 148 -56.31 26.47 -31.04
N ALA A 149 -55.36 25.83 -31.76
CA ALA A 149 -54.55 26.28 -32.90
C ALA A 149 -53.59 27.49 -32.81
N GLY A 150 -52.32 27.25 -33.17
CA GLY A 150 -51.41 28.31 -33.59
C GLY A 150 -49.96 27.89 -33.79
N TYR A 151 -49.67 27.39 -35.00
CA TYR A 151 -48.39 27.38 -35.74
C TYR A 151 -47.09 26.80 -35.15
N SER A 152 -46.42 26.08 -36.03
CA SER A 152 -45.08 25.48 -35.96
C SER A 152 -43.97 26.46 -36.38
N VAL A 153 -42.73 26.00 -36.16
CA VAL A 153 -41.48 26.27 -36.92
C VAL A 153 -40.35 26.91 -36.10
N GLY A 154 -39.16 26.31 -36.18
CA GLY A 154 -37.86 26.95 -35.93
C GLY A 154 -37.03 26.26 -34.85
N ALA A 155 -36.52 25.06 -35.08
CA ALA A 155 -35.18 24.83 -35.64
C ALA A 155 -34.02 25.44 -34.82
N ARG A 156 -33.27 24.53 -34.19
CA ARG A 156 -31.80 24.50 -33.99
C ARG A 156 -31.16 25.72 -33.32
N ASN A 157 -30.55 25.48 -32.15
CA ASN A 157 -29.26 26.08 -31.85
C ASN A 157 -28.40 25.13 -31.01
N CYS A 158 -27.30 24.70 -31.62
CA CYS A 158 -26.20 23.99 -30.99
C CYS A 158 -25.34 25.00 -30.21
N TYR A 159 -25.01 24.67 -28.96
CA TYR A 159 -24.04 25.43 -28.15
C TYR A 159 -22.60 25.01 -28.52
N PRO A 160 -21.65 25.93 -28.73
CA PRO A 160 -20.24 25.61 -28.82
C PRO A 160 -19.60 25.58 -27.42
N TYR A 161 -18.88 24.49 -27.13
CA TYR A 161 -18.03 24.31 -25.96
C TYR A 161 -16.68 25.00 -26.20
N SER A 162 -16.43 26.12 -25.52
CA SER A 162 -15.12 26.78 -25.53
C SER A 162 -14.17 26.12 -24.53
N ARG A 163 -13.11 25.53 -25.10
CA ARG A 163 -11.94 24.94 -24.45
C ARG A 163 -10.98 26.05 -24.06
N GLN A 164 -10.67 26.23 -22.77
CA GLN A 164 -9.60 27.14 -22.33
C GLN A 164 -8.37 26.33 -21.94
N VAL A 165 -7.32 26.53 -22.73
CA VAL A 165 -5.94 26.06 -22.55
C VAL A 165 -5.27 26.98 -21.54
N GLN A 166 -4.70 26.45 -20.47
CA GLN A 166 -3.88 27.22 -19.53
C GLN A 166 -2.40 26.97 -19.84
N GLU A 167 -1.80 27.96 -20.51
CA GLU A 167 -0.36 28.10 -20.72
C GLU A 167 0.37 28.24 -19.38
N TYR A 168 1.46 27.51 -19.21
CA TYR A 168 2.46 27.76 -18.16
C TYR A 168 3.65 28.52 -18.78
N PRO A 169 4.08 29.66 -18.22
CA PRO A 169 5.24 30.37 -18.72
C PRO A 169 6.56 29.66 -18.36
N ARG A 170 7.44 29.63 -19.35
CA ARG A 170 8.82 29.13 -19.29
C ARG A 170 9.68 30.02 -18.39
N VAL A 171 10.44 29.42 -17.47
CA VAL A 171 11.55 30.09 -16.76
C VAL A 171 12.87 29.76 -17.47
N SER A 172 13.52 30.78 -18.03
CA SER A 172 14.86 30.71 -18.61
C SER A 172 15.93 31.23 -17.62
N LYS A 173 17.08 30.57 -17.70
CA LYS A 173 18.32 30.62 -16.89
C LYS A 173 18.96 32.01 -16.76
N ILE A 174 19.74 32.22 -15.69
CA ILE A 174 20.95 33.06 -15.72
C ILE A 174 22.06 32.40 -14.85
N TYR A 175 23.24 32.19 -15.45
CA TYR A 175 24.51 31.85 -14.79
C TYR A 175 25.18 33.14 -14.29
N THR A 176 25.95 33.09 -13.20
CA THR A 176 26.85 34.19 -12.82
C THR A 176 28.20 33.64 -12.38
N HIS A 177 29.21 34.48 -12.65
CA HIS A 177 30.63 34.28 -12.90
C HIS A 177 31.46 33.54 -11.85
#